data_AF-A0A1F8NBF9-F1
#
_entry.id   AF-A0A1F8NBF9-F1
#
_cell.length_a   1.000
_cell.length_b   1.000
_cell.length_c   1.000
_cell.angle_alpha   90.00
_cell.angle_beta   90.00
_cell.angle_gamma   90.00
#
_symmetry.space_group_name_H-M   'P 1'
#
loop_
_entity.id
_entity.type
_entity.pdbx_description
1 polymer ?
#
loop_
_entity_poly.entity_id
_entity_poly.type
_entity_poly.pdbx_seq_one_letter_code
_entity_poly.pdbx_strand_id
1 'polypeptide(L)' 'MQLRCYRCGWSFAISQDELAFALQALEESQGNHYDARCPRCRHANPLSLEQLRRAAPRLPPAPPAETPAGE' A
#
# COMPACT_ATOMS: atom_id res chain seq x y z
N MET A 1 -7.75 -0.24 4.56
CA MET A 1 -7.14 0.07 5.88
C MET A 1 -7.75 1.35 6.45
N GLN A 2 -7.79 1.54 7.78
CA GLN A 2 -8.26 2.79 8.39
C GLN A 2 -7.06 3.70 8.77
N LEU A 3 -7.11 4.96 8.37
CA LEU A 3 -6.12 5.99 8.70
C LEU A 3 -6.74 7.14 9.47
N ARG A 4 -5.90 7.84 10.25
CA ARG A 4 -6.21 9.13 10.84
C ARG A 4 -5.28 10.19 10.25
N CYS A 5 -5.84 11.27 9.73
CA CYS A 5 -5.05 12.37 9.18
C CYS A 5 -4.27 13.09 10.29
N TYR A 6 -2.95 13.23 10.13
CA TYR A 6 -2.08 13.91 11.11
C TYR A 6 -2.34 15.42 11.20
N ARG A 7 -2.94 16.03 10.16
CA ARG A 7 -3.22 17.47 10.11
C ARG A 7 -4.59 17.86 10.67
N CYS A 8 -5.66 17.19 10.25
CA CYS A 8 -7.04 17.57 10.63
C CYS A 8 -7.72 16.57 11.57
N GLY A 9 -7.07 15.45 11.89
CA GLY A 9 -7.62 14.41 12.77
C GLY A 9 -8.73 13.57 12.16
N TRP A 10 -9.15 13.82 10.92
CA TRP A 10 -10.19 13.05 10.23
C TRP A 10 -9.77 11.60 10.01
N SER A 11 -10.65 10.68 10.38
CA SER A 11 -10.48 9.26 10.10
C SER A 11 -11.06 8.91 8.73
N PHE A 12 -10.27 8.31 7.86
CA PHE A 12 -10.70 7.88 6.53
C PHE A 12 -10.12 6.50 6.20
N ALA A 13 -10.81 5.77 5.34
CA ALA A 13 -10.36 4.45 4.92
C ALA A 13 -9.69 4.55 3.56
N ILE A 14 -8.65 3.75 3.37
CA ILE A 14 -8.06 3.50 2.05
C ILE A 14 -8.65 2.20 1.52
N SER A 15 -9.17 2.27 0.29
CA SER A 15 -9.75 1.15 -0.45
C SER A 15 -8.69 0.09 -0.78
N GLN A 16 -9.14 -1.13 -1.05
CA GLN A 16 -8.25 -2.21 -1.47
C GLN A 16 -7.57 -1.93 -2.81
N ASP A 17 -8.29 -1.29 -3.73
CA ASP A 17 -7.77 -0.85 -5.03
C ASP A 17 -6.62 0.16 -4.89
N GLU A 18 -6.84 1.23 -4.12
CA GLU A 18 -5.82 2.24 -3.84
C GLU A 18 -4.61 1.65 -3.09
N LEU A 19 -4.83 0.66 -2.23
CA LEU A 19 -3.76 -0.06 -1.55
C LEU A 19 -2.93 -0.91 -2.52
N ALA A 20 -3.56 -1.61 -3.47
CA ALA A 20 -2.88 -2.37 -4.49
C ALA A 20 -2.06 -1.46 -5.42
N PHE A 21 -2.66 -0.34 -5.83
CA PHE A 21 -1.98 0.70 -6.60
C PHE A 21 -0.76 1.27 -5.86
N ALA A 22 -0.92 1.59 -4.57
CA ALA A 22 0.17 2.11 -3.75
C ALA A 22 1.34 1.12 -3.65
N LEU A 23 1.07 -0.17 -3.49
CA LEU A 23 2.12 -1.20 -3.43
C LEU A 23 2.86 -1.31 -4.76
N GLN A 24 2.12 -1.41 -5.87
CA GLN A 24 2.70 -1.49 -7.21
C GLN A 24 3.57 -0.27 -7.54
N ALA A 25 3.05 0.95 -7.28
CA ALA A 25 3.79 2.18 -7.52
C ALA A 25 5.09 2.27 -6.69
N LEU A 26 5.09 1.75 -5.46
CA LEU A 26 6.29 1.69 -4.63
C LEU A 26 7.29 0.65 -5.12
N GLU A 27 6.83 -0.50 -5.60
CA GLU A 27 7.70 -1.53 -6.20
C GLU A 27 8.40 -1.00 -7.45
N GLU A 28 7.66 -0.33 -8.34
CA GLU A 28 8.21 0.27 -9.57
C GLU A 28 9.19 1.41 -9.28
N SER A 29 8.89 2.24 -8.28
CA SER A 29 9.72 3.40 -7.93
C SER A 29 10.88 3.06 -7.00
N GLN A 30 10.97 1.80 -6.52
CA GLN A 30 11.80 1.41 -5.37
C GLN A 30 11.60 2.33 -4.14
N GLY A 31 10.38 2.86 -3.97
CA GLY A 31 10.03 3.79 -2.91
C GLY A 31 9.69 3.08 -1.61
N ASN A 32 9.91 3.75 -0.47
CA ASN A 32 9.55 3.22 0.85
C ASN A 32 8.25 3.81 1.41
N HIS A 33 7.70 4.88 0.82
CA HIS A 33 6.62 5.68 1.38
C HIS A 33 5.58 6.08 0.32
N TYR A 34 4.30 5.85 0.61
CA TYR A 34 3.17 6.30 -0.22
C TYR A 34 2.42 7.45 0.47
N ASP A 35 2.12 8.51 -0.28
CA ASP A 35 1.42 9.69 0.24
C ASP A 35 -0.10 9.61 0.07
N ALA A 36 -0.79 9.10 1.09
CA ALA A 36 -2.25 9.03 1.07
C ALA A 36 -2.87 10.41 1.36
N ARG A 37 -3.67 10.93 0.42
CA ARG A 37 -4.28 12.26 0.53
C ARG A 37 -5.57 12.19 1.34
N CYS A 38 -5.66 12.99 2.41
CA CYS A 38 -6.88 13.08 3.20
C CYS A 38 -8.03 13.68 2.37
N PRO A 39 -9.21 13.04 2.29
CA PRO A 39 -10.34 13.55 1.51
C PRO A 39 -10.93 14.86 2.06
N ARG A 40 -10.68 15.17 3.33
CA ARG A 40 -11.18 16.40 3.98
C ARG A 40 -10.27 17.61 3.79
N CYS A 41 -8.99 17.49 4.15
CA CYS A 41 -8.05 18.62 4.15
C CYS A 41 -6.97 18.53 3.05
N ARG A 42 -6.98 17.46 2.23
CA ARG A 42 -6.03 17.19 1.15
C ARG A 42 -4.56 17.07 1.57
N HIS A 43 -4.28 17.01 2.87
CA HIS A 43 -2.94 16.77 3.37
C HIS A 43 -2.45 15.38 2.97
N ALA A 44 -1.20 15.28 2.52
CA ALA A 44 -0.50 14.02 2.30
C ALA A 44 -0.14 13.40 3.65
N ASN A 45 -0.56 12.15 3.86
CA ASN A 45 -0.20 11.37 5.04
C ASN A 45 0.71 10.25 4.53
N PRO A 46 2.02 10.31 4.82
CA PRO A 46 2.95 9.29 4.36
C PRO A 46 2.69 7.97 5.09
N LEU A 47 2.68 6.89 4.32
CA LEU A 47 2.53 5.53 4.79
C LEU A 47 3.74 4.72 4.37
N SER A 48 4.36 4.03 5.32
CA SER A 48 5.49 3.15 5.01
C SER A 48 5.03 1.92 4.24
N LEU A 49 5.90 1.40 3.37
CA LEU A 49 5.70 0.13 2.65
C LEU A 49 5.25 -1.00 3.58
N GLU A 50 5.84 -1.07 4.79
CA GLU A 50 5.48 -2.07 5.79
C GLU A 50 4.02 -1.94 6.28
N GLN A 51 3.53 -0.71 6.46
CA GLN A 51 2.13 -0.47 6.86
C GLN A 51 1.18 -0.90 5.76
N LEU A 52 1.51 -0.58 4.50
CA LEU A 52 0.73 -0.99 3.33
C LEU A 52 0.68 -2.51 3.21
N ARG A 53 1.83 -3.19 3.34
CA ARG A 53 1.94 -4.65 3.28
C ARG A 53 1.14 -5.35 4.39
N ARG A 54 1.14 -4.80 5.61
CA ARG A 54 0.33 -5.36 6.72
C ARG A 54 -1.17 -5.17 6.50
N ALA A 55 -1.55 -4.06 5.87
CA ALA A 55 -2.94 -3.74 5.59
C ALA A 55 -3.49 -4.46 4.35
N ALA A 56 -2.61 -4.92 3.46
CA ALA A 56 -3.00 -5.67 2.30
C ALA A 56 -3.66 -6.98 2.76
N PRO A 57 -4.79 -7.40 2.15
CA PRO A 57 -5.24 -8.77 2.34
C PRO A 57 -4.05 -9.67 1.99
N ARG A 58 -3.71 -10.63 2.86
CA ARG A 58 -2.67 -11.62 2.55
C ARG A 58 -3.07 -12.28 1.23
N LEU A 59 -2.49 -11.85 0.11
CA LEU A 59 -2.50 -12.67 -1.07
C LEU A 59 -1.78 -13.95 -0.65
N PRO A 60 -2.34 -15.14 -0.92
CA PRO A 60 -1.57 -16.35 -0.75
C PRO A 60 -0.25 -16.17 -1.51
N PRO A 61 0.88 -16.61 -0.95
CA PRO A 61 2.17 -16.48 -1.63
C PRO A 61 1.99 -17.00 -3.05
N ALA A 62 2.40 -16.21 -4.04
CA ALA A 62 2.43 -16.67 -5.42
C ALA A 62 3.15 -18.03 -5.42
N PRO A 63 2.61 -19.05 -6.12
CA PRO A 63 3.28 -20.33 -6.20
C PRO A 63 4.73 -20.07 -6.64
N PRO A 64 5.71 -20.74 -6.01
CA PRO A 64 7.12 -20.52 -6.33
C PRO A 64 7.26 -20.64 -7.84
N ALA A 65 7.86 -19.63 -8.47
CA ALA A 65 8.17 -19.64 -9.89
C ALA A 65 8.87 -20.97 -10.19
N GLU A 66 8.14 -21.85 -10.86
CA GLU A 66 8.58 -23.14 -11.34
C GLU A 66 9.72 -22.86 -12.33
N THR A 67 10.95 -22.95 -11.82
CA THR A 67 12.15 -23.07 -12.64
C THR A 67 11.91 -24.22 -13.61
N PRO A 68 11.90 -24.00 -14.94
CA PRO A 68 11.75 -25.11 -15.87
C PRO A 68 12.99 -25.99 -15.72
N ALA A 69 12.79 -27.20 -15.21
CA ALA A 69 13.79 -28.26 -15.23
C ALA A 69 13.99 -28.67 -16.69
N GLY A 70 15.11 -28.27 -17.27
CA GLY A 70 15.61 -28.82 -18.52
C GLY A 70 16.81 -29.70 -18.23
N GLU A 71 16.66 -31.01 -18.42
CA GLU A 71 17.73 -31.97 -18.73
C GLU A 71 17.16 -33.07 -19.63
#